data_AF-A0A397CVJ7-F1
#
_entry.id   AF-A0A397CVJ7-F1
#
_cell.length_a   1.000
_cell.length_b   1.000
_cell.length_c   1.000
_cell.angle_alpha   90.00
_cell.angle_beta   90.00
_cell.angle_gamma   90.00
#
_symmetry.space_group_name_H-M   'P 1'
#
loop_
_entity.id
_entity.type
_entity.pdbx_description
1 polymer ?
#
loop_
_entity_poly.entity_id
_entity_poly.type
_entity_poly.pdbx_seq_one_letter_code
_entity_poly.pdbx_strand_id
1 'polypeptide(L)'
;DDDVNSAIALESKSGGRKVTHTAKKDKKGMFFPKLSRQSSDTHLLTLGQLRERFESTKYQYYFRKSVCVSQSVTALVTTFLAMLELHEDDPSTLSQWSQIGFVIGWESLISSQGKEWRMLSDAWVAIKCLERFSFQLDHTISEIVLEERSVDHEGYIIRIPTKQDMHLGLIAVTPVVFTQGINEMQSLANMVGSSGVELQSTINNASFKSLQMYHAKYLKTSNVESDSTAAHLLLDPLMAVVQSENAAAKNTRILLEASDVVRRLRGGRVTYCKSGKDRTAMSVTLEQARLLFKRVSGVNPLHLLGATEQLNIGAEELHAANIMREFGIRIEIANKNVGRYKYSFNAIQRKMLPDIYRPPMSTIQDIVTSVTARDS
;
A
#
# COMPACT_ATOMS: atom_id res chain seq x y z
N ASP A 1 -27.81 48.88 -29.41
CA ASP A 1 -26.87 49.88 -29.93
C ASP A 1 -25.50 49.69 -29.33
N ASP A 2 -24.81 48.73 -29.94
CA ASP A 2 -23.48 48.86 -30.52
C ASP A 2 -22.31 49.42 -29.69
N ASP A 3 -21.52 48.46 -29.20
CA ASP A 3 -20.26 48.03 -29.84
C ASP A 3 -18.90 48.62 -29.39
N VAL A 4 -17.94 47.68 -29.37
CA VAL A 4 -16.47 47.78 -29.52
C VAL A 4 -15.54 47.88 -28.28
N ASN A 5 -15.13 46.67 -27.86
CA ASN A 5 -13.76 46.14 -27.67
C ASN A 5 -12.67 46.88 -26.86
N SER A 6 -12.10 46.16 -25.88
CA SER A 6 -10.80 45.49 -26.09
C SER A 6 -10.42 44.56 -24.92
N ALA A 7 -10.38 43.26 -25.19
CA ALA A 7 -9.69 42.25 -24.39
C ALA A 7 -8.24 42.11 -24.89
N ILE A 8 -7.26 42.06 -23.98
CA ILE A 8 -5.86 41.72 -24.32
C ILE A 8 -5.58 40.32 -23.79
N ALA A 9 -5.52 39.37 -24.72
CA ALA A 9 -4.93 38.06 -24.56
C ALA A 9 -3.42 38.15 -24.76
N LEU A 10 -2.63 37.56 -23.85
CA LEU A 10 -1.19 37.35 -24.02
C LEU A 10 -0.98 35.96 -24.63
N GLU A 11 -0.83 35.91 -25.95
CA GLU A 11 -0.35 34.75 -26.70
C GLU A 11 1.18 34.60 -26.56
N SER A 12 1.61 33.44 -26.09
CA SER A 12 3.01 33.01 -26.13
C SER A 12 3.39 32.58 -27.55
N LYS A 13 4.21 33.40 -28.23
CA LYS A 13 4.77 33.09 -29.55
C LYS A 13 5.71 31.88 -29.51
N SER A 14 5.31 30.79 -30.15
CA SER A 14 6.20 29.69 -30.54
C SER A 14 7.00 30.09 -31.78
N GLY A 15 8.33 30.21 -31.65
CA GLY A 15 9.24 30.48 -32.76
C GLY A 15 9.44 29.26 -33.66
N GLY A 16 8.71 29.20 -34.77
CA GLY A 16 9.00 28.28 -35.88
C GLY A 16 10.11 28.84 -36.77
N ARG A 17 11.24 28.14 -36.90
CA ARG A 17 12.32 28.50 -37.82
C ARG A 17 12.14 27.75 -39.13
N LYS A 18 11.87 28.50 -40.22
CA LYS A 18 11.83 27.99 -41.61
C LYS A 18 13.22 27.47 -42.01
N VAL A 19 13.26 26.27 -42.60
CA VAL A 19 14.44 25.73 -43.29
C VAL A 19 14.27 25.97 -44.78
N THR A 20 15.19 26.74 -45.37
CA THR A 20 15.32 26.88 -46.84
C THR A 20 16.24 25.79 -47.37
N HIS A 21 15.73 24.94 -48.26
CA HIS A 21 16.53 23.96 -48.99
C HIS A 21 17.04 24.57 -50.31
N THR A 22 18.35 24.73 -50.45
CA THR A 22 19.00 24.92 -51.75
C THR A 22 19.66 23.61 -52.18
N ALA A 23 19.12 22.97 -53.21
CA ALA A 23 19.69 21.78 -53.83
C ALA A 23 20.68 22.18 -54.94
N LYS A 24 21.94 21.78 -54.84
CA LYS A 24 22.85 21.67 -56.00
C LYS A 24 22.91 20.22 -56.43
N LYS A 25 22.65 19.99 -57.71
CA LYS A 25 22.62 18.71 -58.39
C LYS A 25 23.99 18.51 -59.04
N ASP A 26 24.73 17.48 -58.65
CA ASP A 26 25.88 17.01 -59.42
C ASP A 26 25.78 15.50 -59.71
N LYS A 27 26.17 15.15 -60.93
CA LYS A 27 25.95 13.87 -61.59
C LYS A 27 26.85 12.78 -61.00
N LYS A 28 26.27 11.87 -60.21
CA LYS A 28 26.42 10.40 -60.23
C LYS A 28 25.80 9.86 -58.95
N GLY A 29 24.86 8.92 -59.09
CA GLY A 29 24.08 8.39 -57.99
C GLY A 29 24.91 7.57 -57.01
N MET A 30 24.88 7.97 -55.74
CA MET A 30 24.95 7.10 -54.56
C MET A 30 24.69 7.97 -53.33
N PHE A 31 23.59 7.69 -52.62
CA PHE A 31 23.29 8.30 -51.32
C PHE A 31 24.11 7.59 -50.23
N PHE A 32 25.11 8.25 -49.68
CA PHE A 32 25.62 7.94 -48.35
C PHE A 32 25.26 9.10 -47.42
N PRO A 33 24.54 8.87 -46.31
CA PRO A 33 24.45 9.88 -45.27
C PRO A 33 25.85 10.02 -44.66
N LYS A 34 26.48 11.17 -44.82
CA LYS A 34 27.61 11.54 -43.95
C LYS A 34 27.07 11.59 -42.52
N LEU A 35 27.53 10.68 -41.65
CA LEU A 35 27.41 10.88 -40.21
C LEU A 35 28.21 12.13 -39.84
N SER A 36 27.55 13.29 -39.78
CA SER A 36 28.03 14.38 -38.95
C SER A 36 27.95 13.89 -37.51
N ARG A 37 29.09 13.72 -36.86
CA ARG A 37 29.19 13.60 -35.41
C ARG A 37 28.36 14.75 -34.81
N GLN A 38 27.19 14.46 -34.26
CA GLN A 38 26.52 15.40 -33.37
C GLN A 38 27.50 15.65 -32.23
N SER A 39 27.99 16.88 -32.10
CA SER A 39 28.59 17.33 -30.87
C SER A 39 27.52 17.16 -29.80
N SER A 40 27.68 16.14 -28.97
CA SER A 40 26.96 16.04 -27.71
C SER A 40 27.40 17.24 -26.88
N ASP A 41 26.65 18.34 -26.97
CA ASP A 41 26.75 19.47 -26.05
C ASP A 41 26.29 18.98 -24.67
N THR A 42 27.15 18.23 -23.99
CA THR A 42 27.10 18.06 -22.54
C THR A 42 27.39 19.42 -21.94
N HIS A 43 26.36 20.22 -21.73
CA HIS A 43 26.42 21.36 -20.82
C HIS A 43 26.87 20.83 -19.45
N LEU A 44 28.15 21.01 -19.13
CA LEU A 44 28.68 20.75 -17.80
C LEU A 44 27.99 21.72 -16.83
N LEU A 45 27.07 21.19 -16.01
CA LEU A 45 26.43 21.95 -14.94
C LEU A 45 27.51 22.46 -13.99
N THR A 46 27.43 23.73 -13.61
CA THR A 46 28.35 24.28 -12.61
C THR A 46 28.08 23.66 -11.25
N LEU A 47 29.08 23.65 -10.35
CA LEU A 47 28.89 23.18 -8.97
C LEU A 47 27.74 23.93 -8.26
N GLY A 48 27.57 25.23 -8.55
CA GLY A 48 26.45 26.02 -8.05
C GLY A 48 25.09 25.50 -8.52
N GLN A 49 24.95 25.21 -9.82
CA GLN A 49 23.72 24.65 -10.39
C GLN A 49 23.41 23.24 -9.87
N LEU A 50 24.45 22.41 -9.65
CA LEU A 50 24.28 21.09 -9.03
C LEU A 50 23.80 21.21 -7.58
N ARG A 51 24.36 22.15 -6.79
CA ARG A 51 23.94 22.41 -5.41
C ARG A 51 22.50 22.90 -5.33
N GLU A 52 22.12 23.85 -6.19
CA GLU A 52 20.75 24.36 -6.26
C GLU A 52 19.75 23.25 -6.61
N ARG A 53 20.09 22.44 -7.63
CA ARG A 53 19.27 21.28 -8.02
C ARG A 53 19.16 20.25 -6.89
N PHE A 54 20.24 20.02 -6.15
CA PHE A 54 20.24 19.13 -5.00
C PHE A 54 19.31 19.64 -3.89
N GLU A 55 19.44 20.90 -3.46
CA GLU A 55 18.59 21.47 -2.42
C GLU A 55 17.11 21.53 -2.85
N SER A 56 16.82 21.85 -4.11
CA SER A 56 15.46 21.81 -4.65
C SER A 56 14.87 20.39 -4.63
N THR A 57 15.65 19.39 -5.07
CA THR A 57 15.22 17.98 -5.05
C THR A 57 14.98 17.50 -3.62
N LYS A 58 15.89 17.86 -2.71
CA LYS A 58 15.79 17.55 -1.28
C LYS A 58 14.55 18.17 -0.66
N TYR A 59 14.24 19.43 -0.95
CA TYR A 59 13.02 20.09 -0.48
C TYR A 59 11.76 19.38 -1.00
N GLN A 60 11.69 19.09 -2.30
CA GLN A 60 10.55 18.36 -2.89
C GLN A 60 10.37 16.98 -2.26
N TYR A 61 11.47 16.27 -2.00
CA TYR A 61 11.44 14.99 -1.30
C TYR A 61 10.89 15.14 0.12
N TYR A 62 11.37 16.08 0.91
CA TYR A 62 10.89 16.30 2.28
C TYR A 62 9.41 16.69 2.31
N PHE A 63 8.98 17.58 1.43
CA PHE A 63 7.57 17.95 1.33
C PHE A 63 6.69 16.74 1.03
N ARG A 64 7.04 15.94 0.00
CA ARG A 64 6.28 14.74 -0.36
C ARG A 64 6.28 13.72 0.78
N LYS A 65 7.42 13.51 1.43
CA LYS A 65 7.55 12.64 2.60
C LYS A 65 6.61 13.09 3.72
N SER A 66 6.58 14.37 4.07
CA SER A 66 5.70 14.89 5.13
C SER A 66 4.22 14.67 4.83
N VAL A 67 3.79 14.89 3.59
CA VAL A 67 2.40 14.63 3.16
C VAL A 67 2.06 13.14 3.27
N CYS A 68 2.92 12.26 2.76
CA CYS A 68 2.68 10.82 2.83
C CYS A 68 2.71 10.31 4.28
N VAL A 69 3.59 10.83 5.14
CA VAL A 69 3.63 10.47 6.57
C VAL A 69 2.35 10.89 7.27
N SER A 70 1.85 12.11 7.02
CA SER A 70 0.57 12.58 7.58
C SER A 70 -0.61 11.66 7.21
N GLN A 71 -0.68 11.23 5.94
CA GLN A 71 -1.68 10.28 5.48
C GLN A 71 -1.55 8.91 6.17
N SER A 72 -0.32 8.41 6.31
CA SER A 72 -0.04 7.13 6.98
C SER A 72 -0.35 7.18 8.48
N VAL A 73 -0.06 8.30 9.16
CA VAL A 73 -0.40 8.51 10.57
C VAL A 73 -1.91 8.52 10.77
N THR A 74 -2.66 9.15 9.85
CA THR A 74 -4.13 9.16 9.91
C THR A 74 -4.70 7.74 9.89
N ALA A 75 -4.22 6.89 8.99
CA ALA A 75 -4.64 5.48 8.93
C ALA A 75 -4.19 4.69 10.17
N LEU A 76 -2.99 4.95 10.67
CA LEU A 76 -2.45 4.35 11.91
C LEU A 76 -3.36 4.67 13.11
N VAL A 77 -3.67 5.95 13.34
CA VAL A 77 -4.52 6.39 14.46
C VAL A 77 -5.92 5.77 14.33
N THR A 78 -6.52 5.85 13.15
CA THR A 78 -7.86 5.28 12.90
C THR A 78 -7.87 3.78 13.18
N THR A 79 -6.83 3.06 12.77
CA THR A 79 -6.72 1.61 12.99
C THR A 79 -6.49 1.30 14.46
N PHE A 80 -5.64 2.06 15.15
CA PHE A 80 -5.40 1.87 16.58
C PHE A 80 -6.66 2.11 17.41
N LEU A 81 -7.42 3.17 17.12
CA LEU A 81 -8.69 3.46 17.80
C LEU A 81 -9.70 2.33 17.61
N ALA A 82 -9.87 1.84 16.38
CA ALA A 82 -10.77 0.71 16.12
C ALA A 82 -10.32 -0.57 16.85
N MET A 83 -9.01 -0.82 16.92
CA MET A 83 -8.46 -1.96 17.66
C MET A 83 -8.60 -1.80 19.17
N LEU A 84 -8.43 -0.58 19.69
CA LEU A 84 -8.61 -0.25 21.10
C LEU A 84 -10.07 -0.44 21.50
N GLU A 85 -11.04 0.03 20.71
CA GLU A 85 -12.47 -0.21 20.95
C GLU A 85 -12.82 -1.70 21.02
N LEU A 86 -12.20 -2.53 20.16
CA LEU A 86 -12.40 -3.98 20.14
C LEU A 86 -11.78 -4.71 21.34
N HIS A 87 -10.79 -4.13 22.01
CA HIS A 87 -10.00 -4.78 23.07
C HIS A 87 -9.92 -3.95 24.36
N GLU A 88 -10.80 -2.95 24.54
CA GLU A 88 -10.80 -2.06 25.72
C GLU A 88 -10.94 -2.86 27.02
N ASP A 89 -11.71 -3.96 26.96
CA ASP A 89 -11.96 -4.89 28.06
C ASP A 89 -11.05 -6.15 28.04
N ASP A 90 -9.98 -6.18 27.24
CA ASP A 90 -8.99 -7.28 27.21
C ASP A 90 -7.64 -6.84 27.78
N PRO A 91 -7.43 -6.96 29.11
CA PRO A 91 -6.18 -6.61 29.76
C PRO A 91 -4.95 -7.31 29.19
N SER A 92 -5.12 -8.53 28.64
CA SER A 92 -4.01 -9.30 28.09
C SER A 92 -3.48 -8.67 26.80
N THR A 93 -4.36 -8.17 25.93
CA THR A 93 -3.98 -7.48 24.69
C THR A 93 -3.37 -6.12 24.99
N LEU A 94 -3.96 -5.37 25.92
CA LEU A 94 -3.47 -4.06 26.32
C LEU A 94 -2.10 -4.13 27.00
N SER A 95 -1.90 -5.10 27.90
CA SER A 95 -0.59 -5.37 28.52
C SER A 95 0.45 -5.75 27.46
N GLN A 96 0.10 -6.61 26.51
CA GLN A 96 0.98 -6.97 25.40
C GLN A 96 1.40 -5.72 24.61
N TRP A 97 0.45 -4.88 24.19
CA TRP A 97 0.78 -3.65 23.45
C TRP A 97 1.68 -2.71 24.25
N SER A 98 1.44 -2.57 25.56
CA SER A 98 2.31 -1.77 26.44
C SER A 98 3.72 -2.33 26.58
N GLN A 99 3.92 -3.64 26.42
CA GLN A 99 5.22 -4.30 26.62
C GLN A 99 6.03 -4.43 25.33
N ILE A 100 5.39 -4.74 24.21
CA ILE A 100 6.09 -5.03 22.93
C ILE A 100 5.73 -4.07 21.80
N GLY A 101 4.75 -3.19 22.01
CA GLY A 101 4.24 -2.24 21.03
C GLY A 101 3.01 -2.74 20.28
N PHE A 102 2.46 -1.87 19.42
CA PHE A 102 1.35 -2.16 18.52
C PHE A 102 1.87 -2.46 17.12
N VAL A 103 1.66 -3.68 16.63
CA VAL A 103 1.96 -4.06 15.24
C VAL A 103 0.82 -3.64 14.31
N ILE A 104 1.15 -2.97 13.21
CA ILE A 104 0.20 -2.60 12.16
C ILE A 104 0.64 -3.16 10.81
N GLY A 105 -0.20 -4.02 10.24
CA GLY A 105 0.02 -4.68 8.97
C GLY A 105 -0.66 -3.95 7.82
N TRP A 106 0.14 -3.44 6.90
CA TRP A 106 -0.30 -2.81 5.67
C TRP A 106 -0.26 -3.79 4.50
N GLU A 107 -1.39 -3.95 3.85
CA GLU A 107 -1.54 -4.71 2.62
C GLU A 107 -1.60 -3.76 1.41
N SER A 108 -0.59 -3.86 0.56
CA SER A 108 -0.47 -3.06 -0.66
C SER A 108 -0.84 -3.89 -1.89
N LEU A 109 -1.91 -3.46 -2.57
CA LEU A 109 -2.33 -4.03 -3.86
C LEU A 109 -1.80 -3.22 -5.05
N ILE A 110 -0.86 -2.31 -4.77
CA ILE A 110 -0.16 -1.48 -5.75
C ILE A 110 0.75 -2.35 -6.61
N SER A 111 0.71 -2.15 -7.93
CA SER A 111 1.69 -2.79 -8.81
C SER A 111 3.05 -2.15 -8.59
N SER A 112 4.08 -2.98 -8.51
CA SER A 112 5.46 -2.53 -8.43
C SER A 112 5.99 -2.02 -9.77
N GLN A 113 5.12 -1.60 -10.70
CA GLN A 113 5.49 -1.31 -12.07
C GLN A 113 4.75 -0.07 -12.60
N GLY A 114 5.34 0.56 -13.61
CA GLY A 114 4.77 1.74 -14.25
C GLY A 114 4.54 2.91 -13.30
N LYS A 115 3.39 3.58 -13.43
CA LYS A 115 3.06 4.78 -12.65
C LYS A 115 2.88 4.49 -11.15
N GLU A 116 2.49 3.27 -10.77
CA GLU A 116 2.23 2.94 -9.37
C GLU A 116 3.52 2.62 -8.58
N TRP A 117 4.64 2.37 -9.25
CA TRP A 117 5.93 2.12 -8.58
C TRP A 117 6.34 3.26 -7.65
N ARG A 118 6.16 4.53 -8.09
CA ARG A 118 6.48 5.70 -7.25
C ARG A 118 5.57 5.79 -6.03
N MET A 119 4.29 5.43 -6.18
CA MET A 119 3.34 5.36 -5.07
C MET A 119 3.78 4.32 -4.04
N LEU A 120 4.22 3.15 -4.49
CA LEU A 120 4.74 2.11 -3.60
C LEU A 120 6.01 2.56 -2.86
N SER A 121 6.94 3.21 -3.58
CA SER A 121 8.17 3.74 -2.99
C SER A 121 7.89 4.81 -1.93
N ASP A 122 7.01 5.76 -2.21
CA ASP A 122 6.62 6.80 -1.25
C ASP A 122 5.88 6.22 -0.04
N ALA A 123 4.96 5.29 -0.29
CA ALA A 123 4.22 4.61 0.78
C ALA A 123 5.16 3.82 1.70
N TRP A 124 6.13 3.08 1.15
CA TRP A 124 7.09 2.33 1.95
C TRP A 124 7.89 3.23 2.91
N VAL A 125 8.42 4.34 2.40
CA VAL A 125 9.16 5.31 3.24
C VAL A 125 8.26 5.94 4.30
N ALA A 126 7.04 6.33 3.93
CA ALA A 126 6.09 6.94 4.86
C ALA A 126 5.65 5.99 5.96
N ILE A 127 5.34 4.73 5.61
CA ILE A 127 4.92 3.70 6.56
C ILE A 127 6.08 3.33 7.49
N LYS A 128 7.32 3.23 6.97
CA LYS A 128 8.51 3.00 7.81
C LYS A 128 8.72 4.13 8.83
N CYS A 129 8.41 5.37 8.48
CA CYS A 129 8.50 6.50 9.41
C CYS A 129 7.53 6.40 10.60
N LEU A 130 6.51 5.55 10.53
CA LEU A 130 5.58 5.33 11.65
C LEU A 130 6.29 4.73 12.88
N GLU A 131 7.47 4.13 12.73
CA GLU A 131 8.31 3.66 13.86
C GLU A 131 8.72 4.79 14.82
N ARG A 132 8.65 6.05 14.36
CA ARG A 132 8.93 7.23 15.20
C ARG A 132 7.73 7.66 16.04
N PHE A 133 6.58 7.01 15.89
CA PHE A 133 5.36 7.33 16.62
C PHE A 133 5.12 6.31 17.74
N SER A 134 4.54 6.77 18.82
CA SER A 134 4.08 5.92 19.93
C SER A 134 2.74 6.43 20.44
N PHE A 135 1.91 5.54 20.94
CA PHE A 135 0.66 5.92 21.59
C PHE A 135 0.83 6.06 23.09
N GLN A 136 0.07 6.97 23.68
CA GLN A 136 -0.13 7.08 25.12
C GLN A 136 -1.62 7.15 25.40
N LEU A 137 -2.14 6.22 26.20
CA LEU A 137 -3.52 6.29 26.66
C LEU A 137 -3.58 7.24 27.86
N ASP A 138 -4.53 8.18 27.83
CA ASP A 138 -4.55 9.28 28.78
C ASP A 138 -5.98 9.68 29.14
N HIS A 139 -6.34 9.54 30.41
CA HIS A 139 -7.66 9.85 30.92
C HIS A 139 -7.83 11.33 31.31
N THR A 140 -6.77 12.14 31.21
CA THR A 140 -6.76 13.55 31.60
C THR A 140 -7.06 14.51 30.45
N ILE A 141 -7.12 13.99 29.22
CA ILE A 141 -7.38 14.76 27.99
C ILE A 141 -8.73 14.38 27.39
N SER A 142 -9.34 15.30 26.63
CA SER A 142 -10.62 15.09 25.95
C SER A 142 -10.50 14.86 24.44
N GLU A 143 -9.33 15.14 23.87
CA GLU A 143 -9.09 15.09 22.42
C GLU A 143 -7.75 14.41 22.12
N ILE A 144 -7.57 13.94 20.89
CA ILE A 144 -6.31 13.35 20.44
C ILE A 144 -5.27 14.45 20.26
N VAL A 145 -4.12 14.31 20.92
CA VAL A 145 -3.03 15.29 20.87
C VAL A 145 -1.78 14.64 20.26
N LEU A 146 -1.12 15.36 19.35
CA LEU A 146 0.20 14.99 18.83
C LEU A 146 1.27 15.85 19.50
N GLU A 147 2.20 15.20 20.20
CA GLU A 147 3.34 15.84 20.87
C GLU A 147 4.65 15.38 20.25
N GLU A 148 5.62 16.29 20.13
CA GLU A 148 6.97 15.96 19.67
C GLU A 148 7.88 15.60 20.85
N ARG A 149 8.64 14.51 20.71
CA ARG A 149 9.65 14.10 21.70
C ARG A 149 10.93 14.91 21.50
N SER A 150 11.12 15.88 22.40
CA SER A 150 12.33 16.70 22.62
C SER A 150 12.85 17.53 21.43
N VAL A 151 13.93 18.27 21.67
CA VAL A 151 14.56 19.26 20.77
C VAL A 151 15.27 18.61 19.57
N ASP A 152 15.53 17.29 19.63
CA ASP A 152 16.28 16.55 18.60
C ASP A 152 15.39 15.79 17.60
N HIS A 153 14.07 16.03 17.61
CA HIS A 153 13.09 15.33 16.78
C HIS A 153 13.16 13.80 16.97
N GLU A 154 13.31 13.29 18.20
CA GLU A 154 13.49 11.85 18.47
C GLU A 154 12.22 11.02 18.16
N GLY A 155 11.05 11.66 18.02
CA GLY A 155 9.81 10.99 17.61
C GLY A 155 8.58 11.79 17.99
N TYR A 156 7.42 11.13 17.93
CA TYR A 156 6.12 11.72 18.25
C TYR A 156 5.32 10.83 19.19
N ILE A 157 4.60 11.44 20.13
CA ILE A 157 3.62 10.77 20.97
C ILE A 157 2.23 11.19 20.52
N ILE A 158 1.37 10.21 20.25
CA ILE A 158 -0.04 10.41 19.97
C ILE A 158 -0.80 10.05 21.25
N ARG A 159 -1.29 11.06 21.97
CA ARG A 159 -2.09 10.86 23.17
C ARG A 159 -3.54 10.60 22.77
N ILE A 160 -4.10 9.52 23.30
CA ILE A 160 -5.45 9.05 23.01
C ILE A 160 -6.30 9.17 24.28
N PRO A 161 -7.43 9.91 24.25
CA PRO A 161 -8.30 10.06 25.41
C PRO A 161 -8.91 8.70 25.81
N THR A 162 -8.90 8.39 27.10
CA THR A 162 -9.55 7.20 27.67
C THR A 162 -10.47 7.58 28.83
N LYS A 163 -11.43 6.70 29.18
CA LYS A 163 -12.37 6.97 30.29
C LYS A 163 -11.73 6.84 31.66
N GLN A 164 -10.73 5.98 31.77
CA GLN A 164 -10.05 5.63 33.03
C GLN A 164 -8.55 5.49 32.80
N ASP A 165 -7.79 5.58 33.89
CA ASP A 165 -6.37 5.27 33.86
C ASP A 165 -6.18 3.77 33.61
N MET A 166 -5.50 3.45 32.51
CA MET A 166 -5.22 2.08 32.12
C MET A 166 -3.83 1.62 32.62
N HIS A 167 -3.06 2.53 33.24
CA HIS A 167 -1.71 2.29 33.75
C HIS A 167 -0.76 1.63 32.74
N LEU A 168 -0.94 1.95 31.45
CA LEU A 168 -0.08 1.47 30.37
C LEU A 168 1.06 2.44 30.13
N GLY A 169 2.23 1.90 29.80
CA GLY A 169 3.35 2.69 29.30
C GLY A 169 3.12 3.18 27.87
N LEU A 170 4.18 3.75 27.28
CA LEU A 170 4.15 4.13 25.87
C LEU A 170 4.10 2.90 24.96
N ILE A 171 3.16 2.92 24.03
CA ILE A 171 2.94 1.84 23.07
C ILE A 171 3.66 2.21 21.77
N ALA A 172 4.86 1.67 21.57
CA ALA A 172 5.63 1.87 20.34
C ALA A 172 4.92 1.25 19.12
N VAL A 173 5.09 1.83 17.93
CA VAL A 173 4.47 1.33 16.69
C VAL A 173 5.45 0.47 15.91
N THR A 174 5.01 -0.72 15.50
CA THR A 174 5.76 -1.61 14.57
C THR A 174 5.00 -1.74 13.25
N PRO A 175 5.31 -0.92 12.23
CA PRO A 175 4.66 -0.99 10.94
C PRO A 175 5.30 -2.05 10.05
N VAL A 176 4.49 -2.86 9.38
CA VAL A 176 4.95 -3.84 8.39
C VAL A 176 4.11 -3.73 7.13
N VAL A 177 4.74 -3.87 5.96
CA VAL A 177 4.08 -3.73 4.65
C VAL A 177 4.33 -4.98 3.81
N PHE A 178 3.26 -5.62 3.36
CA PHE A 178 3.34 -6.68 2.35
C PHE A 178 2.65 -6.20 1.08
N THR A 179 3.35 -6.29 -0.04
CA THR A 179 2.91 -5.77 -1.33
C THR A 179 2.86 -6.85 -2.40
N GLN A 180 1.75 -6.90 -3.12
CA GLN A 180 1.57 -7.74 -4.30
C GLN A 180 0.56 -7.08 -5.23
N GLY A 181 1.02 -6.66 -6.41
CA GLY A 181 0.13 -6.17 -7.46
C GLY A 181 -0.78 -7.29 -7.97
N ILE A 182 -2.09 -7.04 -8.02
CA ILE A 182 -3.06 -8.02 -8.54
C ILE A 182 -3.61 -7.66 -9.93
N ASN A 183 -3.31 -6.47 -10.45
CA ASN A 183 -3.87 -5.93 -11.69
C ASN A 183 -3.19 -6.48 -12.97
N GLU A 184 -3.67 -6.06 -14.13
CA GLU A 184 -3.16 -6.45 -15.45
C GLU A 184 -1.76 -5.90 -15.74
N MET A 185 -1.40 -4.72 -15.21
CA MET A 185 -0.05 -4.17 -15.36
C MET A 185 0.99 -5.06 -14.69
N GLN A 186 0.62 -5.69 -13.57
CA GLN A 186 1.44 -6.75 -12.98
C GLN A 186 1.53 -7.97 -13.90
N SER A 187 0.42 -8.42 -14.50
CA SER A 187 0.46 -9.53 -15.46
C SER A 187 1.39 -9.25 -16.63
N LEU A 188 1.34 -8.03 -17.20
CA LEU A 188 2.20 -7.61 -18.30
C LEU A 188 3.66 -7.54 -17.88
N ALA A 189 3.96 -6.99 -16.72
CA ALA A 189 5.33 -6.90 -16.23
C ALA A 189 5.96 -8.27 -15.97
N ASN A 190 5.17 -9.24 -15.48
CA ASN A 190 5.61 -10.62 -15.31
C ASN A 190 6.00 -11.27 -16.65
N MET A 191 5.35 -10.89 -17.76
CA MET A 191 5.69 -11.39 -19.11
C MET A 191 6.92 -10.71 -19.71
N VAL A 192 7.23 -9.46 -19.34
CA VAL A 192 8.25 -8.63 -20.00
C VAL A 192 9.55 -8.50 -19.17
N GLY A 193 9.62 -9.08 -17.96
CA GLY A 193 10.86 -9.17 -17.17
C GLY A 193 11.38 -7.83 -16.64
N SER A 194 10.51 -7.00 -16.06
CA SER A 194 10.82 -5.60 -15.69
C SER A 194 11.37 -5.42 -14.26
N SER A 195 12.22 -4.39 -14.07
CA SER A 195 13.01 -4.05 -12.87
C SER A 195 12.22 -3.80 -11.57
N GLY A 196 10.91 -3.53 -11.62
CA GLY A 196 10.09 -3.23 -10.43
C GLY A 196 9.93 -4.38 -9.43
N VAL A 197 10.29 -5.60 -9.84
CA VAL A 197 10.33 -6.81 -9.00
C VAL A 197 11.21 -6.64 -7.76
N GLU A 198 12.34 -5.93 -7.87
CA GLU A 198 13.31 -5.79 -6.78
C GLU A 198 12.73 -5.02 -5.59
N LEU A 199 11.94 -3.97 -5.85
CA LEU A 199 11.35 -3.16 -4.79
C LEU A 199 10.31 -3.94 -3.98
N GLN A 200 9.42 -4.69 -4.65
CA GLN A 200 8.43 -5.52 -3.97
C GLN A 200 9.13 -6.51 -3.02
N SER A 201 10.13 -7.23 -3.52
CA SER A 201 10.81 -8.24 -2.72
C SER A 201 11.60 -7.62 -1.57
N THR A 202 12.24 -6.46 -1.80
CA THR A 202 12.92 -5.70 -0.74
C THR A 202 11.95 -5.31 0.38
N ILE A 203 10.77 -4.79 0.03
CA ILE A 203 9.74 -4.40 1.00
C ILE A 203 9.25 -5.62 1.78
N ASN A 204 8.87 -6.69 1.10
CA ASN A 204 8.32 -7.90 1.72
C ASN A 204 9.34 -8.56 2.67
N ASN A 205 10.61 -8.66 2.26
CA ASN A 205 11.69 -9.19 3.12
C ASN A 205 11.97 -8.29 4.34
N ALA A 206 12.02 -6.97 4.16
CA ALA A 206 12.25 -6.03 5.27
C ALA A 206 11.11 -6.08 6.30
N SER A 207 9.86 -6.16 5.83
CA SER A 207 8.67 -6.31 6.66
C SER A 207 8.63 -7.65 7.38
N PHE A 208 9.01 -8.74 6.70
CA PHE A 208 9.11 -10.06 7.33
C PHE A 208 10.14 -10.09 8.46
N LYS A 209 11.33 -9.50 8.26
CA LYS A 209 12.33 -9.35 9.34
C LYS A 209 11.79 -8.55 10.53
N SER A 210 11.01 -7.50 10.28
CA SER A 210 10.38 -6.70 11.33
C SER A 210 9.33 -7.51 12.10
N LEU A 211 8.53 -8.32 11.41
CA LEU A 211 7.61 -9.28 12.05
C LEU A 211 8.35 -10.34 12.87
N GLN A 212 9.47 -10.88 12.39
CA GLN A 212 10.28 -11.84 13.16
C GLN A 212 10.77 -11.23 14.49
N MET A 213 11.24 -9.98 14.46
CA MET A 213 11.66 -9.29 15.69
C MET A 213 10.49 -9.05 16.64
N TYR A 214 9.32 -8.66 16.13
CA TYR A 214 8.13 -8.47 16.96
C TYR A 214 7.63 -9.80 17.55
N HIS A 215 7.56 -10.86 16.75
CA HIS A 215 7.16 -12.21 17.18
C HIS A 215 8.09 -12.77 18.26
N ALA A 216 9.40 -12.54 18.14
CA ALA A 216 10.36 -12.92 19.18
C ALA A 216 10.12 -12.20 20.51
N LYS A 217 9.65 -10.94 20.50
CA LYS A 217 9.21 -10.24 21.72
C LYS A 217 7.90 -10.82 22.24
N TYR A 218 6.93 -11.08 21.35
CA TYR A 218 5.65 -11.68 21.68
C TYR A 218 5.78 -13.02 22.43
N LEU A 219 6.68 -13.89 21.97
CA LEU A 219 6.96 -15.18 22.63
C LEU A 219 7.56 -15.04 24.04
N LYS A 220 8.26 -13.93 24.33
CA LYS A 220 8.86 -13.68 25.65
C LYS A 220 7.88 -13.05 26.64
N THR A 221 6.93 -12.27 26.13
CA THR A 221 6.01 -11.45 26.93
C THR A 221 4.74 -12.20 27.30
N SER A 222 4.22 -12.98 26.36
CA SER A 222 3.18 -13.94 26.66
C SER A 222 3.86 -14.97 27.58
N ASN A 223 3.37 -15.21 28.81
CA ASN A 223 3.78 -16.36 29.64
C ASN A 223 3.37 -17.70 28.97
N VAL A 224 3.64 -17.85 27.67
CA VAL A 224 3.57 -19.07 26.86
C VAL A 224 4.81 -19.90 27.22
N GLU A 225 5.09 -20.03 28.52
CA GLU A 225 6.09 -20.95 29.06
C GLU A 225 5.54 -22.38 29.12
N SER A 226 4.40 -22.66 28.49
CA SER A 226 3.85 -24.02 28.38
C SER A 226 2.99 -24.14 27.13
N ASP A 227 3.59 -24.65 26.07
CA ASP A 227 2.95 -25.58 25.12
C ASP A 227 1.97 -25.02 24.07
N SER A 228 2.47 -24.21 23.14
CA SER A 228 1.83 -24.16 21.82
C SER A 228 2.87 -24.07 20.72
N THR A 229 3.23 -25.23 20.16
CA THR A 229 3.96 -25.34 18.88
C THR A 229 3.40 -24.37 17.83
N ALA A 230 2.09 -24.11 17.83
CA ALA A 230 1.45 -23.17 16.92
C ALA A 230 1.90 -21.71 17.09
N ALA A 231 2.22 -21.27 18.30
CA ALA A 231 2.75 -19.93 18.54
C ALA A 231 4.17 -19.78 17.99
N HIS A 232 5.01 -20.82 18.11
CA HIS A 232 6.38 -20.81 17.59
C HIS A 232 6.43 -20.90 16.05
N LEU A 233 5.56 -21.72 15.44
CA LEU A 233 5.49 -21.90 13.98
C LEU A 233 4.62 -20.84 13.28
N LEU A 234 4.19 -19.79 14.00
CA LEU A 234 3.28 -18.76 13.49
C LEU A 234 3.76 -18.13 12.17
N LEU A 235 5.08 -17.92 12.06
CA LEU A 235 5.68 -17.24 10.90
C LEU A 235 6.02 -18.19 9.75
N ASP A 236 6.00 -19.52 9.95
CA ASP A 236 6.52 -20.49 8.97
C ASP A 236 5.79 -20.44 7.62
N PRO A 237 4.44 -20.39 7.56
CA PRO A 237 3.74 -20.28 6.29
C PRO A 237 4.11 -18.99 5.53
N LEU A 238 4.23 -17.87 6.25
CA LEU A 238 4.64 -16.60 5.67
C LEU A 238 6.10 -16.64 5.22
N MET A 239 6.98 -17.27 6.00
CA MET A 239 8.39 -17.45 5.68
C MET A 239 8.56 -18.21 4.37
N ALA A 240 7.87 -19.34 4.22
CA ALA A 240 7.93 -20.16 3.01
C ALA A 240 7.49 -19.37 1.77
N VAL A 241 6.47 -18.53 1.92
CA VAL A 241 5.95 -17.70 0.81
C VAL A 241 6.88 -16.53 0.48
N VAL A 242 7.49 -15.88 1.47
CA VAL A 242 8.48 -14.81 1.26
C VAL A 242 9.74 -15.36 0.59
N GLN A 243 10.22 -16.53 1.01
CA GLN A 243 11.41 -17.18 0.44
C GLN A 243 11.18 -17.71 -0.99
N SER A 244 9.95 -18.12 -1.30
CA SER A 244 9.56 -18.59 -2.64
C SER A 244 9.00 -17.47 -3.52
N GLU A 245 9.12 -16.21 -3.11
CA GLU A 245 8.60 -15.08 -3.88
C GLU A 245 9.30 -15.00 -5.24
N ASN A 246 8.53 -15.31 -6.29
CA ASN A 246 8.98 -15.20 -7.66
C ASN A 246 8.35 -13.96 -8.31
N ALA A 247 9.23 -13.06 -8.74
CA ALA A 247 9.02 -11.95 -9.65
C ALA A 247 7.93 -12.14 -10.71
N ALA A 248 7.87 -13.32 -11.33
CA ALA A 248 7.02 -13.64 -12.47
C ALA A 248 5.63 -14.15 -12.08
N ALA A 249 5.36 -14.43 -10.80
CA ALA A 249 4.09 -15.00 -10.33
C ALA A 249 3.29 -14.01 -9.48
N LYS A 250 1.97 -14.00 -9.62
CA LYS A 250 1.07 -13.27 -8.70
C LYS A 250 0.89 -14.09 -7.43
N ASN A 251 1.87 -14.07 -6.54
CA ASN A 251 1.79 -14.84 -5.30
C ASN A 251 0.93 -14.11 -4.25
N THR A 252 -0.38 -14.08 -4.45
CA THR A 252 -1.30 -13.41 -3.51
C THR A 252 -1.39 -14.08 -2.15
N ARG A 253 -0.82 -15.29 -1.98
CA ARG A 253 -0.76 -15.99 -0.69
C ARG A 253 0.01 -15.16 0.34
N ILE A 254 1.02 -14.38 -0.08
CA ILE A 254 1.81 -13.55 0.83
C ILE A 254 0.94 -12.56 1.62
N LEU A 255 -0.06 -11.98 0.95
CA LEU A 255 -0.99 -11.03 1.56
C LEU A 255 -1.89 -11.72 2.58
N LEU A 256 -2.36 -12.92 2.25
CA LEU A 256 -3.23 -13.73 3.11
C LEU A 256 -2.50 -14.22 4.36
N GLU A 257 -1.28 -14.76 4.21
CA GLU A 257 -0.47 -15.22 5.34
C GLU A 257 -0.08 -14.05 6.26
N ALA A 258 0.34 -12.91 5.68
CA ALA A 258 0.65 -11.71 6.45
C ALA A 258 -0.58 -11.20 7.22
N SER A 259 -1.78 -11.28 6.63
CA SER A 259 -3.03 -10.92 7.30
C SER A 259 -3.35 -11.75 8.51
N ASP A 260 -3.06 -13.05 8.43
CA ASP A 260 -3.33 -14.00 9.51
C ASP A 260 -2.32 -13.82 10.63
N VAL A 261 -1.03 -13.66 10.29
CA VAL A 261 0.04 -13.39 11.27
C VAL A 261 -0.24 -12.12 12.06
N VAL A 262 -0.54 -11.00 11.38
CA VAL A 262 -0.80 -9.72 12.06
C VAL A 262 -2.00 -9.80 13.00
N ARG A 263 -3.07 -10.50 12.60
CA ARG A 263 -4.22 -10.71 13.49
C ARG A 263 -3.91 -11.60 14.67
N ARG A 264 -3.16 -12.68 14.46
CA ARG A 264 -2.68 -13.58 15.52
C ARG A 264 -1.80 -12.87 16.54
N LEU A 265 -1.10 -11.83 16.11
CA LEU A 265 -0.32 -10.94 16.96
C LEU A 265 -1.14 -9.78 17.58
N ARG A 266 -2.48 -9.81 17.46
CA ARG A 266 -3.40 -8.77 17.94
C ARG A 266 -3.08 -7.38 17.36
N GLY A 267 -2.66 -7.35 16.11
CA GLY A 267 -2.30 -6.14 15.39
C GLY A 267 -3.43 -5.54 14.56
N GLY A 268 -3.24 -4.27 14.17
CA GLY A 268 -4.11 -3.56 13.25
C GLY A 268 -3.87 -3.92 11.78
N ARG A 269 -4.90 -3.81 10.93
CA ARG A 269 -4.82 -4.13 9.49
C ARG A 269 -5.29 -2.96 8.65
N VAL A 270 -4.48 -2.58 7.66
CA VAL A 270 -4.80 -1.55 6.66
C VAL A 270 -4.62 -2.14 5.27
N THR A 271 -5.59 -1.94 4.38
CA THR A 271 -5.52 -2.41 2.99
C THR A 271 -5.66 -1.24 2.04
N TYR A 272 -4.73 -1.09 1.10
CA TYR A 272 -4.75 0.02 0.15
C TYR A 272 -4.38 -0.40 -1.27
N CYS A 273 -4.87 0.42 -2.21
CA CYS A 273 -4.52 0.38 -3.62
C CYS A 273 -4.57 1.82 -4.15
N LYS A 274 -4.31 2.03 -5.45
CA LYS A 274 -4.19 3.37 -6.06
C LYS A 274 -5.35 4.31 -5.72
N SER A 275 -6.60 3.84 -5.85
CA SER A 275 -7.82 4.63 -5.64
C SER A 275 -8.61 4.24 -4.40
N GLY A 276 -8.16 3.23 -3.63
CA GLY A 276 -8.86 2.76 -2.44
C GLY A 276 -10.25 2.13 -2.65
N LYS A 277 -10.76 2.05 -3.90
CA LYS A 277 -12.09 1.51 -4.21
C LYS A 277 -12.07 0.04 -4.65
N ASP A 278 -11.53 -0.25 -5.83
CA ASP A 278 -11.81 -1.51 -6.56
C ASP A 278 -11.04 -2.70 -5.98
N ARG A 279 -9.71 -2.70 -6.12
CA ARG A 279 -8.83 -3.76 -5.59
C ARG A 279 -8.94 -3.87 -4.08
N THR A 280 -9.03 -2.73 -3.39
CA THR A 280 -9.23 -2.70 -1.94
C THR A 280 -10.54 -3.38 -1.54
N ALA A 281 -11.65 -3.16 -2.25
CA ALA A 281 -12.89 -3.89 -1.98
C ALA A 281 -12.71 -5.40 -2.17
N MET A 282 -12.01 -5.83 -3.23
CA MET A 282 -11.80 -7.26 -3.48
C MET A 282 -11.05 -7.94 -2.33
N SER A 283 -10.02 -7.29 -1.80
CA SER A 283 -9.24 -7.84 -0.69
C SER A 283 -9.96 -7.75 0.65
N VAL A 284 -10.53 -6.59 1.00
CA VAL A 284 -11.24 -6.40 2.27
C VAL A 284 -12.40 -7.40 2.41
N THR A 285 -13.19 -7.59 1.35
CA THR A 285 -14.30 -8.56 1.36
C THR A 285 -13.81 -10.01 1.46
N LEU A 286 -12.68 -10.36 0.83
CA LEU A 286 -12.08 -11.68 0.95
C LEU A 286 -11.59 -11.94 2.38
N GLU A 287 -10.90 -10.96 2.97
CA GLU A 287 -10.40 -11.02 4.33
C GLU A 287 -11.54 -11.13 5.36
N GLN A 288 -12.59 -10.32 5.21
CA GLN A 288 -13.80 -10.40 6.04
C GLN A 288 -14.47 -11.78 5.94
N ALA A 289 -14.61 -12.33 4.73
CA ALA A 289 -15.18 -13.66 4.56
C ALA A 289 -14.30 -14.72 5.23
N ARG A 290 -12.99 -14.68 5.03
CA ARG A 290 -12.06 -15.62 5.68
C ARG A 290 -12.19 -15.58 7.21
N LEU A 291 -12.34 -14.40 7.81
CA LEU A 291 -12.52 -14.29 9.26
C LEU A 291 -13.85 -14.85 9.74
N LEU A 292 -14.93 -14.63 8.98
CA LEU A 292 -16.25 -15.17 9.29
C LEU A 292 -16.22 -16.70 9.33
N PHE A 293 -15.70 -17.34 8.29
CA PHE A 293 -15.71 -18.81 8.19
C PHE A 293 -14.68 -19.49 9.07
N LYS A 294 -13.50 -18.89 9.26
CA LYS A 294 -12.54 -19.37 10.26
C LYS A 294 -13.14 -19.38 11.67
N ARG A 295 -14.12 -18.53 11.98
CA ARG A 295 -14.81 -18.49 13.28
C ARG A 295 -15.92 -19.56 13.41
N VAL A 296 -16.51 -20.00 12.30
CA VAL A 296 -17.64 -20.94 12.28
C VAL A 296 -17.19 -22.40 12.45
N SER A 297 -16.00 -22.77 11.99
CA SER A 297 -15.49 -24.15 12.06
C SER A 297 -15.08 -24.64 13.46
N GLY A 298 -15.37 -23.89 14.53
CA GLY A 298 -14.97 -24.22 15.91
C GLY A 298 -13.46 -24.15 16.19
N VAL A 299 -12.66 -23.94 15.15
CA VAL A 299 -11.23 -23.63 15.22
C VAL A 299 -11.12 -22.15 15.54
N ASN A 300 -10.46 -21.77 16.63
CA ASN A 300 -10.19 -20.36 16.88
C ASN A 300 -9.35 -19.84 15.70
N PRO A 301 -9.74 -18.74 15.00
CA PRO A 301 -8.96 -18.20 13.88
C PRO A 301 -7.49 -17.89 14.24
N LEU A 302 -7.18 -17.80 15.55
CA LEU A 302 -5.87 -17.58 16.13
C LEU A 302 -5.13 -18.85 16.58
N HIS A 303 -5.79 -20.00 16.69
CA HIS A 303 -5.17 -21.28 17.10
C HIS A 303 -5.47 -22.39 16.09
N LEU A 304 -4.38 -22.96 15.55
CA LEU A 304 -4.29 -24.08 14.61
C LEU A 304 -4.77 -23.81 13.17
N LEU A 305 -3.81 -23.46 12.32
CA LEU A 305 -3.65 -24.15 11.05
C LEU A 305 -2.24 -24.73 11.07
N GLY A 306 -2.11 -26.05 10.86
CA GLY A 306 -0.81 -26.69 10.73
C GLY A 306 -0.06 -26.11 9.53
N ALA A 307 1.27 -26.05 9.60
CA ALA A 307 2.14 -25.46 8.56
C ALA A 307 2.00 -26.10 7.16
N THR A 308 1.20 -27.16 7.02
CA THR A 308 1.03 -27.97 5.80
C THR A 308 -0.32 -27.79 5.11
N GLU A 309 -1.32 -27.15 5.71
CA GLU A 309 -2.55 -26.82 4.99
C GLU A 309 -2.31 -25.60 4.11
N GLN A 310 -2.35 -25.80 2.80
CA GLN A 310 -2.39 -24.71 1.85
C GLN A 310 -3.58 -23.81 2.21
N LEU A 311 -3.36 -22.50 2.29
CA LEU A 311 -4.43 -21.51 2.40
C LEU A 311 -5.36 -21.64 1.19
N ASN A 312 -6.35 -22.54 1.29
CA ASN A 312 -7.35 -22.78 0.28
C ASN A 312 -8.59 -21.99 0.67
N ILE A 313 -8.97 -21.04 -0.18
CA ILE A 313 -10.22 -20.31 -0.04
C ILE A 313 -11.31 -21.25 -0.56
N GLY A 314 -12.18 -21.73 0.33
CA GLY A 314 -13.30 -22.58 -0.03
C GLY A 314 -14.36 -21.83 -0.84
N ALA A 315 -15.29 -22.61 -1.38
CA ALA A 315 -16.39 -22.09 -2.18
C ALA A 315 -17.30 -21.17 -1.36
N GLU A 316 -17.51 -21.48 -0.08
CA GLU A 316 -18.37 -20.71 0.82
C GLU A 316 -17.76 -19.37 1.19
N GLU A 317 -16.46 -19.31 1.51
CA GLU A 317 -15.78 -18.04 1.77
C GLU A 317 -15.81 -17.13 0.55
N LEU A 318 -15.53 -17.70 -0.64
CA LEU A 318 -15.57 -16.94 -1.87
C LEU A 318 -17.00 -16.47 -2.20
N HIS A 319 -18.00 -17.30 -1.93
CA HIS A 319 -19.40 -16.95 -2.10
C HIS A 319 -19.79 -15.76 -1.19
N ALA A 320 -19.45 -15.82 0.10
CA ALA A 320 -19.71 -14.72 1.02
C ALA A 320 -18.96 -13.44 0.64
N ALA A 321 -17.70 -13.55 0.22
CA ALA A 321 -16.95 -12.41 -0.32
C ALA A 321 -17.67 -11.79 -1.52
N ASN A 322 -18.22 -12.62 -2.42
CA ASN A 322 -18.97 -12.14 -3.58
C ASN A 322 -20.30 -11.47 -3.23
N ILE A 323 -21.04 -11.99 -2.25
CA ILE A 323 -22.23 -11.31 -1.71
C ILE A 323 -21.84 -9.92 -1.19
N MET A 324 -20.75 -9.81 -0.41
CA MET A 324 -20.30 -8.51 0.10
C MET A 324 -19.80 -7.57 -1.01
N ARG A 325 -19.23 -8.10 -2.09
CA ARG A 325 -18.80 -7.30 -3.25
C ARG A 325 -19.99 -6.73 -4.02
N GLU A 326 -21.10 -7.44 -4.06
CA GLU A 326 -22.29 -7.06 -4.81
C GLU A 326 -23.26 -6.21 -4.02
N PHE A 327 -23.49 -6.55 -2.76
CA PHE A 327 -24.52 -5.94 -1.92
C PHE A 327 -23.98 -5.33 -0.62
N GLY A 328 -22.69 -5.49 -0.33
CA GLY A 328 -22.07 -4.98 0.89
C GLY A 328 -21.56 -3.55 0.77
N ILE A 329 -21.15 -2.97 1.89
CA ILE A 329 -20.80 -1.55 2.02
C ILE A 329 -19.60 -1.08 1.18
N ARG A 330 -18.78 -1.99 0.63
CA ARG A 330 -17.61 -1.62 -0.17
C ARG A 330 -17.99 -1.10 -1.55
N ILE A 331 -19.13 -1.52 -2.12
CA ILE A 331 -19.62 -1.01 -3.41
C ILE A 331 -20.09 0.46 -3.30
N GLU A 332 -20.49 0.91 -2.11
CA GLU A 332 -20.84 2.31 -1.84
C GLU A 332 -19.66 3.27 -2.07
N ILE A 333 -18.42 2.80 -1.88
CA ILE A 333 -17.23 3.63 -2.16
C ILE A 333 -17.08 3.85 -3.66
N ALA A 334 -17.45 2.86 -4.49
CA ALA A 334 -17.52 3.07 -5.94
C ALA A 334 -18.59 4.12 -6.27
N ASN A 335 -19.75 4.06 -5.63
CA ASN A 335 -20.79 5.06 -5.83
C ASN A 335 -20.35 6.47 -5.42
N LYS A 336 -19.72 6.61 -4.26
CA LYS A 336 -19.21 7.91 -3.78
C LYS A 336 -18.14 8.51 -4.68
N ASN A 337 -17.25 7.69 -5.24
CA ASN A 337 -16.12 8.19 -6.04
C ASN A 337 -16.47 8.41 -7.51
N VAL A 338 -17.31 7.54 -8.10
CA VAL A 338 -17.59 7.56 -9.55
C VAL A 338 -19.08 7.62 -9.90
N GLY A 339 -19.96 7.80 -8.90
CA GLY A 339 -21.40 7.97 -9.07
C GLY A 339 -22.17 6.71 -9.45
N ARG A 340 -21.56 5.51 -9.29
CA ARG A 340 -22.17 4.22 -9.69
C ARG A 340 -21.80 3.08 -8.77
N TYR A 341 -22.74 2.16 -8.56
CA TYR A 341 -22.56 0.89 -7.86
C TYR A 341 -21.82 -0.18 -8.68
N LYS A 342 -20.69 0.20 -9.31
CA LYS A 342 -19.90 -0.71 -10.14
C LYS A 342 -18.41 -0.45 -9.99
N TYR A 343 -17.64 -1.52 -9.80
CA TYR A 343 -16.18 -1.45 -9.81
C TYR A 343 -15.66 -1.15 -11.22
N SER A 344 -14.58 -0.37 -11.31
CA SER A 344 -13.96 0.03 -12.58
C SER A 344 -13.09 -1.09 -13.18
N PHE A 345 -13.68 -2.28 -13.34
CA PHE A 345 -13.14 -3.38 -14.12
C PHE A 345 -14.03 -3.63 -15.34
N ASN A 346 -13.45 -3.99 -16.47
CA ASN A 346 -14.16 -4.66 -17.55
C ASN A 346 -13.92 -6.18 -17.53
N ALA A 347 -14.61 -6.91 -18.41
CA ALA A 347 -14.56 -8.37 -18.47
C ALA A 347 -13.13 -8.91 -18.70
N ILE A 348 -12.28 -8.21 -19.46
CA ILE A 348 -10.89 -8.62 -19.71
C ILE A 348 -10.04 -8.35 -18.46
N GLN A 349 -10.13 -7.16 -17.87
CA GLN A 349 -9.42 -6.81 -16.65
C GLN A 349 -9.77 -7.73 -15.49
N ARG A 350 -11.05 -8.10 -15.36
CA ARG A 350 -11.53 -9.08 -14.38
C ARG A 350 -10.83 -10.43 -14.55
N LYS A 351 -10.70 -10.95 -15.77
CA LYS A 351 -10.00 -12.23 -16.03
C LYS A 351 -8.52 -12.17 -15.64
N MET A 352 -7.90 -11.00 -15.74
CA MET A 352 -6.51 -10.79 -15.35
C MET A 352 -6.29 -10.76 -13.83
N LEU A 353 -7.35 -10.61 -13.02
CA LEU A 353 -7.25 -10.75 -11.57
C LEU A 353 -7.11 -12.23 -11.18
N PRO A 354 -6.38 -12.54 -10.09
CA PRO A 354 -6.43 -13.87 -9.49
C PRO A 354 -7.85 -14.24 -9.09
N ASP A 355 -8.20 -15.52 -9.22
CA ASP A 355 -9.57 -16.03 -9.13
C ASP A 355 -10.31 -15.57 -7.87
N ILE A 356 -9.64 -15.63 -6.71
CA ILE A 356 -10.21 -15.26 -5.41
C ILE A 356 -10.51 -13.75 -5.28
N TYR A 357 -9.92 -12.90 -6.13
CA TYR A 357 -10.16 -11.44 -6.17
C TYR A 357 -11.09 -11.01 -7.30
N ARG A 358 -11.65 -11.94 -8.09
CA ARG A 358 -12.55 -11.56 -9.19
C ARG A 358 -13.92 -11.15 -8.65
N PRO A 359 -14.40 -9.91 -8.93
CA PRO A 359 -15.75 -9.52 -8.56
C PRO A 359 -16.84 -10.28 -9.34
N PRO A 360 -18.10 -10.30 -8.89
CA PRO A 360 -19.23 -10.78 -9.69
C PRO A 360 -19.42 -9.97 -10.98
N MET A 361 -19.91 -10.61 -12.05
CA MET A 361 -20.10 -9.95 -13.36
C MET A 361 -21.15 -8.83 -13.32
N SER A 362 -22.12 -8.91 -12.40
CA SER A 362 -23.13 -7.86 -12.17
C SER A 362 -22.50 -6.53 -11.68
N THR A 363 -21.35 -6.60 -11.02
CA THR A 363 -20.70 -5.45 -10.37
C THR A 363 -19.63 -4.76 -11.23
N ILE A 364 -19.41 -5.22 -12.46
CA ILE A 364 -18.38 -4.66 -13.36
C ILE A 364 -18.97 -3.73 -14.43
N GLN A 365 -18.10 -2.95 -15.07
CA GLN A 365 -18.45 -1.94 -16.07
C GLN A 365 -18.14 -2.44 -17.49
N ASP A 366 -18.73 -1.77 -18.49
CA ASP A 366 -18.29 -1.92 -19.88
C ASP A 366 -16.86 -1.37 -20.07
N ILE A 367 -16.24 -1.70 -21.20
CA ILE A 367 -14.84 -1.33 -21.49
C ILE A 367 -14.64 0.19 -21.44
N VAL A 368 -15.53 0.98 -22.04
CA VAL A 368 -15.36 2.43 -22.17
C VAL A 368 -15.45 3.12 -20.80
N THR A 369 -16.47 2.77 -20.02
CA THR A 369 -16.67 3.30 -18.67
C THR A 369 -15.54 2.86 -17.75
N SER A 370 -15.10 1.60 -17.83
CA SER A 370 -14.04 1.07 -16.95
C SER A 370 -12.71 1.79 -17.09
N VAL A 371 -12.36 2.27 -18.30
CA VAL A 371 -11.09 2.97 -18.55
C VAL A 371 -11.17 4.42 -18.10
N THR A 372 -12.31 5.09 -18.33
CA THR A 372 -12.50 6.50 -17.97
C THR A 372 -12.62 6.70 -16.46
N ALA A 373 -13.35 5.82 -15.76
CA ALA A 373 -13.57 5.89 -14.31
C ALA A 373 -12.49 5.15 -13.48
N ARG A 374 -11.34 4.82 -14.08
CA ARG A 374 -10.29 4.04 -13.42
C ARG A 374 -9.44 4.87 -12.46
N ASP A 375 -9.13 6.08 -12.91
CA ASP A 375 -8.21 7.00 -12.23
C ASP A 375 -8.96 8.05 -11.39
N SER A 376 -10.30 7.97 -11.40
CA SER A 376 -11.24 8.60 -10.48
C SER A 376 -11.50 7.67 -9.28
#